data_AF-A0A2U8XDA4-F1
#
_entry.id   AF-A0A2U8XDA4-F1
#
_cell.length_a   1.000
_cell.length_b   1.000
_cell.length_c   1.000
_cell.angle_alpha   90.00
_cell.angle_beta   90.00
_cell.angle_gamma   90.00
#
_symmetry.space_group_name_H-M   'P 1'
#
loop_
_entity.id
_entity.type
_entity.pdbx_description
1 polymer ?
#
loop_
_entity_poly.entity_id
_entity_poly.type
_entity_poly.pdbx_seq_one_letter_code
_entity_poly.pdbx_strand_id
1 'polypeptide(L)' 'MTGTLPVRIAAAVAGLPAAEQFAARMMLSGATTFERGHPMVARLGAALGYDAAALDALWSAASAL' A
#
# COMPACT_ATOMS: atom_id res chain seq x y z
N MET A 1 -11.15 -15.15 -4.37
CA MET A 1 -11.86 -14.03 -3.69
C MET A 1 -10.82 -12.97 -3.43
N THR A 2 -10.90 -11.80 -4.05
CA THR A 2 -10.04 -10.67 -3.68
C THR A 2 -10.57 -10.07 -2.38
N GLY A 3 -9.65 -9.70 -1.48
CA GLY A 3 -10.02 -9.11 -0.19
C GLY A 3 -10.62 -7.71 -0.37
N THR A 4 -11.53 -7.33 0.52
CA THR A 4 -12.00 -5.93 0.59
C THR A 4 -10.89 -5.08 1.19
N LEU A 5 -10.47 -4.03 0.47
CA LEU A 5 -9.47 -3.10 0.99
C LEU A 5 -9.99 -2.38 2.25
N PRO A 6 -9.19 -2.28 3.33
CA PRO A 6 -9.50 -1.42 4.46
C PRO A 6 -9.75 0.02 4.02
N VAL A 7 -10.68 0.72 4.70
CA VAL A 7 -11.16 2.05 4.28
C VAL A 7 -10.03 3.07 4.11
N ARG A 8 -8.99 3.02 4.96
CA ARG A 8 -7.83 3.92 4.87
C ARG A 8 -6.98 3.66 3.63
N ILE A 9 -6.78 2.40 3.26
CA ILE A 9 -6.05 2.02 2.05
C ILE A 9 -6.87 2.40 0.81
N ALA A 10 -8.18 2.16 0.83
CA ALA A 10 -9.06 2.57 -0.25
C ALA A 10 -9.06 4.10 -0.47
N ALA A 11 -9.04 4.88 0.60
CA ALA A 11 -8.92 6.34 0.54
C ALA A 11 -7.57 6.79 -0.05
N ALA A 12 -6.46 6.16 0.35
CA ALA A 12 -5.15 6.47 -0.20
C ALA A 12 -5.05 6.11 -1.70
N VAL A 13 -5.66 5.01 -2.13
CA VAL A 13 -5.78 4.65 -3.55
C VAL A 13 -6.63 5.66 -4.33
N ALA A 14 -7.71 6.18 -3.73
CA ALA A 14 -8.53 7.22 -4.36
C ALA A 14 -7.79 8.55 -4.56
N GLY A 15 -6.72 8.80 -3.81
CA GLY A 15 -5.83 9.95 -3.98
C GLY A 15 -4.81 9.82 -5.12
N LEU A 16 -4.69 8.64 -5.75
CA LEU A 16 -3.82 8.44 -6.92
C LEU A 16 -4.46 9.00 -8.20
N PRO A 17 -3.67 9.30 -9.25
CA PRO A 17 -4.21 9.65 -10.56
C PRO A 17 -5.20 8.59 -11.06
N ALA A 18 -6.30 9.00 -11.68
CA ALA A 18 -7.40 8.11 -12.07
C ALA A 18 -6.94 6.88 -12.88
N ALA A 19 -5.96 7.05 -13.76
CA ALA A 19 -5.37 5.97 -14.56
C ALA A 19 -4.63 4.90 -13.73
N GLU A 20 -4.14 5.26 -12.54
CA GLU A 20 -3.37 4.37 -11.66
C GLU A 20 -4.26 3.66 -10.61
N GLN A 21 -5.44 4.20 -10.31
CA GLN A 21 -6.28 3.70 -9.21
C GLN A 21 -6.72 2.24 -9.39
N PHE A 22 -7.08 1.85 -10.62
CA PHE A 22 -7.53 0.49 -10.91
C PHE A 22 -6.40 -0.52 -10.71
N ALA A 23 -5.22 -0.24 -11.28
CA ALA A 23 -4.04 -1.09 -11.14
C ALA A 23 -3.63 -1.21 -9.67
N ALA A 24 -3.61 -0.10 -8.92
CA ALA A 24 -3.32 -0.09 -7.50
C ALA A 24 -4.31 -0.92 -6.69
N ARG A 25 -5.62 -0.80 -6.97
CA ARG A 25 -6.67 -1.58 -6.28
C ARG A 25 -6.55 -3.07 -6.57
N MET A 26 -6.34 -3.45 -7.83
CA MET A 26 -6.14 -4.85 -8.22
C MET A 26 -4.91 -5.45 -7.56
N MET A 27 -3.78 -4.74 -7.61
CA MET A 27 -2.54 -5.15 -6.94
C MET A 27 -2.77 -5.35 -5.43
N LEU A 28 -3.35 -4.38 -4.73
CA LEU A 28 -3.55 -4.47 -3.28
C LEU A 28 -4.57 -5.55 -2.86
N SER A 29 -5.60 -5.79 -3.68
CA SER A 29 -6.66 -6.76 -3.36
C SER A 29 -6.28 -8.22 -3.61
N GLY A 30 -5.24 -8.45 -4.44
CA GLY A 30 -4.77 -9.77 -4.84
C GLY A 30 -3.30 -10.04 -4.54
N ALA A 31 -2.57 -9.07 -3.99
CA ALA A 31 -1.17 -9.24 -3.62
C ALA A 31 -1.03 -10.28 -2.51
N THR A 32 -0.17 -11.26 -2.75
CA THR A 32 0.31 -12.23 -1.75
C THR A 32 1.68 -11.87 -1.22
N THR A 33 2.38 -10.94 -1.88
CA THR A 33 3.70 -10.44 -1.51
C THR A 33 3.69 -8.91 -1.50
N PHE A 34 4.37 -8.32 -0.52
CA PHE A 34 4.48 -6.87 -0.35
C PHE A 34 5.96 -6.49 -0.19
N GLU A 35 6.54 -5.91 -1.24
CA GLU A 35 7.96 -5.53 -1.25
C GLU A 35 8.16 -4.06 -0.87
N ARG A 36 9.02 -3.80 0.13
CA ARG A 36 9.33 -2.45 0.60
C ARG A 36 9.92 -1.55 -0.50
N GLY A 37 10.65 -2.13 -1.43
CA GLY A 37 11.27 -1.43 -2.56
C GLY A 37 10.28 -1.03 -3.66
N HIS A 38 9.03 -1.49 -3.60
CA HIS A 38 8.06 -1.19 -4.64
C HIS A 38 7.62 0.29 -4.57
N PRO A 39 7.63 1.04 -5.70
CA PRO A 39 7.36 2.49 -5.70
C PRO A 39 5.97 2.86 -5.16
N MET A 40 5.01 1.94 -5.26
CA MET A 40 3.67 2.13 -4.70
C MET A 40 3.66 2.20 -3.17
N VAL A 41 4.59 1.52 -2.48
CA VAL A 41 4.69 1.56 -1.01
C VAL A 41 5.07 2.95 -0.53
N ALA A 42 6.03 3.60 -1.19
CA ALA A 42 6.42 4.98 -0.86
C ALA A 42 5.26 5.96 -1.11
N ARG A 43 4.54 5.81 -2.25
CA ARG A 43 3.40 6.68 -2.59
C ARG A 43 2.23 6.52 -1.62
N LEU A 44 1.85 5.28 -1.29
CA LEU A 44 0.78 5.00 -0.32
C LEU A 44 1.19 5.39 1.10
N GLY A 45 2.42 5.10 1.50
CA GLY A 45 2.97 5.49 2.79
C GLY A 45 2.87 6.99 3.01
N ALA A 46 3.35 7.79 2.05
CA ALA A 46 3.24 9.25 2.12
C ALA A 46 1.77 9.72 2.18
N ALA A 47 0.88 9.13 1.37
CA ALA A 47 -0.56 9.45 1.40
C ALA A 47 -1.23 9.07 2.74
N LEU A 48 -0.70 8.08 3.44
CA LEU A 48 -1.16 7.63 4.76
C LEU A 48 -0.45 8.36 5.91
N GLY A 49 0.49 9.26 5.63
CA GLY A 49 1.25 10.01 6.64
C GLY A 49 2.45 9.27 7.23
N TYR A 50 2.90 8.19 6.60
CA TYR A 50 4.13 7.49 6.98
C TYR A 50 5.34 8.09 6.29
N ASP A 51 6.40 8.31 7.06
CA ASP A 51 7.73 8.58 6.53
C ASP A 51 8.48 7.27 6.19
N ALA A 52 9.66 7.40 5.58
CA ALA A 52 10.45 6.24 5.16
C ALA A 52 10.86 5.35 6.35
N ALA A 53 11.19 5.95 7.50
CA ALA A 53 11.61 5.22 8.69
C ALA A 53 10.46 4.42 9.31
N ALA A 54 9.25 4.98 9.34
CA ALA A 54 8.07 4.31 9.83
C ALA A 54 7.64 3.17 8.89
N LEU A 55 7.80 3.35 7.56
CA LEU A 55 7.61 2.26 6.59
C LEU A 55 8.63 1.13 6.78
N ASP A 56 9.89 1.45 7.05
CA ASP A 56 10.94 0.46 7.31
C ASP A 56 10.66 -0.32 8.60
N ALA A 57 10.26 0.38 9.65
CA ALA A 57 9.84 -0.24 10.91
C ALA A 57 8.61 -1.15 10.74
N LEU A 58 7.63 -0.71 9.94
CA LEU A 58 6.45 -1.52 9.61
C LEU A 58 6.83 -2.81 8.88
N TRP A 59 7.72 -2.72 7.88
CA TRP A 59 8.17 -3.91 7.14
C TRP A 59 9.02 -4.84 8.01
N SER A 60 9.87 -4.30 8.87
CA SER A 60 10.63 -5.11 9.82
C SER A 60 9.70 -5.85 10.79
N ALA A 61 8.67 -5.18 11.33
CA ALA A 61 7.69 -5.81 12.19
C ALA A 61 6.86 -6.89 11.46
N ALA A 62 6.44 -6.60 10.23
CA ALA A 62 5.68 -7.54 9.41
C ALA A 62 6.50 -8.77 9.01
N SER A 63 7.81 -8.64 8.83
CA SER A 63 8.70 -9.77 8.51
C SER A 63 8.84 -10.81 9.63
N ALA A 64 8.42 -10.45 10.85
CA ALA A 64 8.44 -11.32 12.02
C ALA A 64 7.11 -12.07 12.26
N LEU A 65 6.10 -11.87 11.40
CA LEU A 65 4.77 -12.52 11.44
C LEU A 65 4.70 -13.67 10.43
#